data_AF-A0A6J1QI53-F1
#
_entry.id   AF-A0A6J1QI53-F1
#
_cell.length_a   1.000
_cell.length_b   1.000
_cell.length_c   1.000
_cell.angle_alpha   90.00
_cell.angle_beta   90.00
_cell.angle_gamma   90.00
#
_symmetry.space_group_name_H-M   'P 1'
#
loop_
_entity.id
_entity.type
_entity.pdbx_description
1 polymer ?
#
loop_
_entity_poly.entity_id
_entity_poly.type
_entity_poly.pdbx_seq_one_letter_code
_entity_poly.pdbx_strand_id
1 'polypeptide(L)'
;MSLIRTLWKCAFSPRLFKIYEKSYEARNLERWGDHIVISFAAIWSMSLYAVPVIAMFAMYQRGYSLTDNVSCLSKLAAGAGALLVASLAARGYSRVNNPVYVKFVETLNETQLHYNASTKQELNKYDFEFWAWPVDFDVSELNSDTADKLTLEKIAKASGRLRRQSGKEFVFAIPCKLLSYAIAHTFAGKLIYPGSISFIGWILGSTLVKGRVDLMKLGGERFKLMTADKNQIDAMFVDRRNKSAYGDVLVVTCEGNCGFYETGIISTPLTKGYSVLGWNHPGFASSTGAPYPEQEENAIDCIMRFAIERLKFPEERIIVYGWSIGGYPATWAAMNYPSIRSLVLDATFDDVLPLAIKTMPPSLEGLVRNIIRDYFNLNIAEQLNRYNGTVLLVRRTDDEILSIPPNSLSGNRGNMLLMKLLLRRYPHLFSETSESGTVLSRFLSAEASDRTSILASFQVEEKRCLELIAANIRSDDGVINYPSTLGQNCNTRTKLQLVLFLATMYMKDQSSSHCIPLSVDLFHPGWDPASAIAVK
;
A
#
# COMPACT_ATOMS: atom_id res chain seq x y z
N MET A 1 39.97 -10.29 -20.18
CA MET A 1 39.89 -9.98 -18.73
C MET A 1 40.53 -11.14 -17.96
N SER A 2 41.25 -10.89 -16.86
CA SER A 2 41.81 -11.97 -16.02
C SER A 2 40.68 -12.89 -15.52
N LEU A 3 40.87 -14.21 -15.63
CA LEU A 3 39.91 -15.24 -15.20
C LEU A 3 39.49 -15.07 -13.72
N ILE A 4 40.41 -14.58 -12.89
CA ILE A 4 40.16 -14.25 -11.48
C ILE A 4 39.15 -13.10 -11.34
N ARG A 5 39.23 -12.07 -12.20
CA ARG A 5 38.31 -10.93 -12.18
C ARG A 5 36.90 -11.35 -12.58
N THR A 6 36.77 -12.23 -13.57
CA THR A 6 35.45 -12.76 -13.99
C THR A 6 34.85 -13.66 -12.90
N LEU A 7 35.67 -14.51 -12.27
CA LEU A 7 35.23 -15.38 -11.17
C LEU A 7 34.75 -14.55 -9.97
N TRP A 8 35.50 -13.52 -9.59
CA TRP A 8 35.10 -12.60 -8.53
C TRP A 8 33.77 -11.91 -8.87
N LYS A 9 33.65 -11.37 -10.09
CA LYS A 9 32.39 -10.73 -10.53
C LYS A 9 31.20 -11.69 -10.41
N CYS A 10 31.25 -12.86 -11.05
CA CYS A 10 30.15 -13.82 -11.01
C CYS A 10 29.86 -14.35 -9.59
N ALA A 11 30.87 -14.43 -8.73
CA ALA A 11 30.71 -14.82 -7.33
C ALA A 11 29.89 -13.80 -6.53
N PHE A 12 29.95 -12.50 -6.85
CA PHE A 12 29.24 -11.44 -6.11
C PHE A 12 28.07 -10.82 -6.89
N SER A 13 27.88 -11.18 -8.17
CA SER A 13 26.74 -10.77 -8.97
C SER A 13 25.40 -11.30 -8.41
N PRO A 14 24.28 -10.61 -8.70
CA PRO A 14 22.95 -11.00 -8.24
C PRO A 14 22.55 -12.38 -8.72
N ARG A 15 21.69 -13.05 -7.97
CA ARG A 15 21.04 -14.28 -8.43
C ARG A 15 20.08 -13.98 -9.59
N LEU A 16 20.19 -14.78 -10.65
CA LEU A 16 19.25 -14.77 -11.77
C LEU A 16 18.11 -15.74 -11.46
N PHE A 17 16.88 -15.24 -11.45
CA PHE A 17 15.67 -16.03 -11.21
C PHE A 17 15.13 -16.63 -12.50
N LYS A 18 15.03 -15.82 -13.56
CA LYS A 18 14.39 -16.24 -14.81
C LYS A 18 14.87 -15.41 -16.01
N ILE A 19 14.72 -16.00 -17.19
CA ILE A 19 14.77 -15.28 -18.46
C ILE A 19 13.37 -15.39 -19.06
N TYR A 20 12.76 -14.28 -19.48
CA TYR A 20 11.36 -14.35 -19.90
C TYR A 20 11.15 -15.19 -21.17
N GLU A 21 12.17 -15.31 -22.02
CA GLU A 21 12.16 -16.15 -23.23
C GLU A 21 12.51 -17.63 -22.97
N LYS A 22 13.23 -17.97 -21.88
CA LYS A 22 13.72 -19.33 -21.59
C LYS A 22 13.83 -19.60 -20.08
N SER A 23 13.65 -20.84 -19.64
CA SER A 23 13.92 -21.17 -18.23
C SER A 23 15.41 -21.06 -17.92
N TYR A 24 15.78 -20.32 -16.86
CA TYR A 24 17.13 -20.38 -16.30
C TYR A 24 17.15 -21.45 -15.22
N GLU A 25 17.98 -22.48 -15.39
CA GLU A 25 18.21 -23.48 -14.35
C GLU A 25 19.61 -23.32 -13.77
N ALA A 26 19.68 -22.83 -12.54
CA ALA A 26 20.91 -22.83 -11.76
C ALA A 26 21.43 -24.26 -11.61
N ARG A 27 22.75 -24.47 -11.83
CA ARG A 27 23.40 -25.76 -11.63
C ARG A 27 23.49 -26.10 -10.13
N ASN A 28 23.71 -27.37 -9.80
CA ASN A 28 23.72 -27.85 -8.41
C ASN A 28 24.68 -27.08 -7.49
N LEU A 29 25.88 -26.75 -7.97
CA LEU A 29 26.87 -25.99 -7.19
C LEU A 29 26.45 -24.55 -6.90
N GLU A 30 25.78 -23.89 -7.86
CA GLU A 30 25.20 -22.56 -7.66
C GLU A 30 24.04 -22.62 -6.66
N ARG A 31 23.13 -23.59 -6.79
CA ARG A 31 22.02 -23.77 -5.85
C ARG A 31 22.54 -23.97 -4.42
N TRP A 32 23.51 -24.87 -4.25
CA TRP A 32 24.11 -25.12 -2.94
C TRP A 32 24.77 -23.86 -2.38
N GLY A 33 25.57 -23.15 -3.19
CA GLY A 33 26.20 -21.90 -2.79
C GLY A 33 25.19 -20.82 -2.38
N ASP A 34 24.14 -20.61 -3.16
CA ASP A 34 23.08 -19.66 -2.85
C ASP A 34 22.30 -20.05 -1.58
N HIS A 35 22.01 -21.34 -1.37
CA HIS A 35 21.35 -21.81 -0.13
C HIS A 35 22.18 -21.52 1.13
N ILE A 36 23.50 -21.73 1.07
CA ILE A 36 24.39 -21.42 2.18
C ILE A 36 24.39 -19.91 2.44
N VAL A 37 24.60 -19.08 1.40
CA VAL A 37 24.64 -17.61 1.54
C VAL A 37 23.32 -17.07 2.12
N ILE A 38 22.18 -17.55 1.63
CA ILE A 38 20.86 -17.16 2.14
C ILE A 38 20.69 -17.58 3.61
N SER A 39 21.14 -18.78 3.98
CA SER A 39 21.09 -19.25 5.37
C SER A 39 21.93 -18.38 6.30
N PHE A 40 23.13 -17.99 5.86
CA PHE A 40 23.97 -17.05 6.61
C PHE A 40 23.31 -15.68 6.78
N ALA A 41 22.71 -15.14 5.72
CA ALA A 41 21.98 -13.87 5.80
C ALA A 41 20.79 -13.95 6.76
N ALA A 42 20.03 -15.05 6.72
CA ALA A 42 18.92 -15.30 7.64
C ALA A 42 19.39 -15.42 9.09
N ILE A 43 20.45 -16.20 9.35
CA ILE A 43 21.03 -16.35 10.69
C ILE A 43 21.52 -15.01 11.22
N TRP A 44 22.22 -14.22 10.39
CA TRP A 44 22.67 -12.88 10.77
C TRP A 44 21.50 -11.98 11.15
N SER A 45 20.44 -11.94 10.33
CA SER A 45 19.24 -11.15 10.60
C SER A 45 18.51 -11.61 11.88
N MET A 46 18.43 -12.91 12.15
CA MET A 46 17.80 -13.44 13.37
C MET A 46 18.68 -13.23 14.61
N SER A 47 20.00 -13.29 14.46
CA SER A 47 20.96 -13.17 15.56
C SER A 47 20.85 -11.82 16.26
N LEU A 48 20.55 -10.74 15.52
CA LEU A 48 20.30 -9.41 16.08
C LEU A 48 19.18 -9.39 17.14
N TYR A 49 18.17 -10.26 17.00
CA TYR A 49 17.08 -10.41 17.96
C TYR A 49 17.36 -11.45 19.05
N ALA A 50 18.21 -12.45 18.76
CA ALA A 50 18.60 -13.48 19.72
C ALA A 50 19.66 -12.98 20.72
N VAL A 51 20.53 -12.05 20.32
CA VAL A 51 21.64 -11.55 21.17
C VAL A 51 21.16 -10.99 22.51
N PRO A 52 20.11 -10.15 22.61
CA PRO A 52 19.60 -9.69 23.91
C PRO A 52 19.08 -10.83 24.80
N VAL A 53 18.42 -11.83 24.20
CA VAL A 53 17.87 -12.99 24.93
C VAL A 53 19.00 -13.89 25.43
N ILE A 54 19.98 -14.16 24.58
CA ILE A 54 21.17 -14.94 24.91
C ILE A 54 22.01 -14.20 25.97
N ALA A 55 22.18 -12.88 25.85
CA ALA A 55 22.88 -12.06 26.84
C ALA A 55 22.16 -12.09 28.20
N MET A 56 20.82 -11.95 28.21
CA MET A 56 20.02 -12.05 29.44
C MET A 56 20.15 -13.44 30.08
N PHE A 57 20.10 -14.51 29.28
CA PHE A 57 20.26 -15.89 29.75
C PHE A 57 21.67 -16.15 30.28
N ALA A 58 22.70 -15.64 29.58
CA ALA A 58 24.10 -15.74 30.00
C ALA A 58 24.39 -14.95 31.29
N MET A 59 23.74 -13.79 31.47
CA MET A 59 23.82 -13.02 32.73
C MET A 59 23.07 -13.69 33.89
N TYR A 60 21.99 -14.42 33.59
CA TYR A 60 21.21 -15.17 34.59
C TYR A 60 21.95 -16.42 35.08
N GLN A 61 22.66 -17.12 34.19
CA GLN A 61 23.47 -18.27 34.56
C GLN A 61 24.85 -17.85 35.10
N ARG A 62 24.91 -17.51 36.39
CA ARG A 62 26.16 -17.28 37.13
C ARG A 62 26.99 -18.57 37.21
N GLY A 63 27.87 -18.83 36.24
CA GLY A 63 28.79 -19.97 36.34
C GLY A 63 29.69 -20.33 35.16
N TYR A 64 29.61 -19.65 34.00
CA TYR A 64 30.38 -20.05 32.82
C TYR A 64 31.63 -19.19 32.63
N SER A 65 32.79 -19.83 32.47
CA SER A 65 34.07 -19.16 32.19
C SER A 65 34.02 -18.47 30.82
N LEU A 66 34.28 -17.16 30.79
CA LEU A 66 34.23 -16.33 29.58
C LEU A 66 35.24 -16.80 28.51
N THR A 67 36.38 -17.37 28.93
CA THR A 67 37.50 -17.72 28.03
C THR A 67 37.25 -18.97 27.20
N ASP A 68 36.63 -19.99 27.79
CA ASP A 68 36.33 -21.25 27.09
C ASP A 68 35.24 -21.06 26.02
N ASN A 69 34.29 -20.18 26.30
CA ASN A 69 33.24 -19.78 25.36
C ASN A 69 33.81 -19.03 24.16
N VAL A 70 34.78 -18.14 24.35
CA VAL A 70 35.42 -17.40 23.25
C VAL A 70 36.21 -18.34 22.33
N SER A 71 36.91 -19.33 22.88
CA SER A 71 37.63 -20.33 22.10
C SER A 71 36.68 -21.22 21.28
N CYS A 72 35.57 -21.67 21.86
CA CYS A 72 34.56 -22.44 21.15
C CYS A 72 33.88 -21.62 20.03
N LEU A 73 33.44 -20.39 20.36
CA LEU A 73 32.79 -19.48 19.41
C LEU A 73 33.71 -19.11 18.24
N SER A 74 34.99 -18.89 18.50
CA SER A 74 35.96 -18.57 17.43
C SER A 74 36.18 -19.75 16.48
N LYS A 75 36.22 -21.00 16.97
CA LYS A 75 36.28 -22.20 16.11
C LYS A 75 35.03 -22.37 15.27
N LEU A 76 33.84 -22.16 15.86
CA LEU A 76 32.57 -22.19 15.13
C LEU A 76 32.50 -21.09 14.07
N ALA A 77 32.91 -19.87 14.41
CA ALA A 77 32.96 -18.75 13.49
C ALA A 77 33.95 -19.00 12.34
N ALA A 78 35.13 -19.56 12.62
CA ALA A 78 36.10 -19.92 11.60
C ALA A 78 35.59 -21.02 10.66
N GLY A 79 34.96 -22.07 11.19
CA GLY A 79 34.34 -23.14 10.39
C GLY A 79 33.19 -22.62 9.52
N ALA A 80 32.33 -21.79 10.10
CA ALA A 80 31.23 -21.13 9.38
C ALA A 80 31.77 -20.19 8.28
N GLY A 81 32.81 -19.40 8.58
CA GLY A 81 33.48 -18.53 7.63
C GLY A 81 34.11 -19.31 6.47
N ALA A 82 34.80 -20.42 6.75
CA ALA A 82 35.37 -21.28 5.73
C ALA A 82 34.29 -21.88 4.82
N LEU A 83 33.16 -22.33 5.39
CA LEU A 83 32.01 -22.83 4.65
C LEU A 83 31.42 -21.75 3.73
N LEU A 84 31.27 -20.52 4.23
CA LEU A 84 30.77 -19.39 3.44
C LEU A 84 31.72 -19.07 2.28
N VAL A 85 33.03 -19.00 2.51
CA VAL A 85 34.03 -18.75 1.46
C VAL A 85 34.02 -19.87 0.40
N ALA A 86 33.99 -21.14 0.82
CA ALA A 86 33.89 -22.28 -0.08
C ALA A 86 32.60 -22.24 -0.91
N SER A 87 31.48 -21.85 -0.30
CA SER A 87 30.19 -21.70 -0.99
C SER A 87 30.20 -20.59 -2.04
N LEU A 88 30.83 -19.44 -1.76
CA LEU A 88 30.99 -18.34 -2.69
C LEU A 88 31.91 -18.71 -3.87
N ALA A 89 32.99 -19.46 -3.61
CA ALA A 89 33.87 -19.96 -4.64
C ALA A 89 33.16 -20.97 -5.56
N ALA A 90 32.42 -21.92 -4.99
CA ALA A 90 31.62 -22.90 -5.75
C ALA A 90 30.54 -22.22 -6.60
N ARG A 91 29.84 -21.24 -6.03
CA ARG A 91 28.87 -20.38 -6.73
C ARG A 91 29.52 -19.63 -7.89
N GLY A 92 30.63 -18.94 -7.64
CA GLY A 92 31.38 -18.19 -8.65
C GLY A 92 31.84 -19.08 -9.81
N TYR A 93 32.44 -20.23 -9.48
CA TYR A 93 32.88 -21.21 -10.49
C TYR A 93 31.70 -21.75 -11.32
N SER A 94 30.58 -22.07 -10.69
CA SER A 94 29.38 -22.55 -11.40
C SER A 94 28.83 -21.52 -12.37
N ARG A 95 28.79 -20.25 -11.95
CA ARG A 95 28.25 -19.13 -12.73
C ARG A 95 29.14 -18.73 -13.92
N VAL A 96 30.47 -18.71 -13.75
CA VAL A 96 31.41 -18.45 -14.87
C VAL A 96 31.28 -19.49 -15.98
N ASN A 97 31.03 -20.75 -15.61
CA ASN A 97 30.87 -21.85 -16.56
C ASN A 97 29.45 -21.96 -17.14
N ASN A 98 28.58 -20.97 -16.87
CA ASN A 98 27.24 -20.88 -17.44
C ASN A 98 27.18 -19.69 -18.43
N PRO A 99 27.20 -19.93 -19.75
CA PRO A 99 27.26 -18.86 -20.74
C PRO A 99 26.05 -17.92 -20.68
N VAL A 100 24.89 -18.45 -20.26
CA VAL A 100 23.65 -17.67 -20.09
C VAL A 100 23.79 -16.67 -18.93
N TYR A 101 24.38 -17.10 -17.81
CA TYR A 101 24.61 -16.24 -16.66
C TYR A 101 25.69 -15.20 -16.94
N VAL A 102 26.77 -15.58 -17.64
CA VAL A 102 27.83 -14.64 -18.04
C VAL A 102 27.26 -13.53 -18.91
N LYS A 103 26.44 -13.87 -19.92
CA LYS A 103 25.75 -12.88 -20.77
C LYS A 103 24.88 -11.93 -19.93
N PHE A 104 24.12 -12.47 -18.98
CA PHE A 104 23.33 -11.64 -18.05
C PHE A 104 24.21 -10.64 -17.28
N VAL A 105 25.33 -11.10 -16.71
CA VAL A 105 26.26 -10.23 -15.96
C VAL A 105 26.88 -9.17 -16.86
N GLU A 106 27.17 -9.49 -18.12
CA GLU A 106 27.63 -8.51 -19.11
C GLU A 106 26.55 -7.46 -19.39
N THR A 107 25.32 -7.87 -19.71
CA THR A 107 24.18 -6.95 -19.91
C THR A 107 23.94 -6.06 -18.69
N LEU A 108 24.01 -6.62 -17.48
CA LEU A 108 23.86 -5.86 -16.24
C LEU A 108 24.96 -4.80 -16.08
N ASN A 109 26.23 -5.19 -16.29
CA ASN A 109 27.35 -4.25 -16.18
C ASN A 109 27.26 -3.14 -17.24
N GLU A 110 26.92 -3.49 -18.49
CA GLU A 110 26.73 -2.52 -19.57
C GLU A 110 25.61 -1.53 -19.22
N THR A 111 24.50 -2.02 -18.66
CA THR A 111 23.38 -1.17 -18.26
C THR A 111 23.74 -0.27 -17.08
N GLN A 112 24.53 -0.75 -16.12
CA GLN A 112 25.01 0.06 -14.99
C GLN A 112 26.00 1.16 -15.42
N LEU A 113 26.79 0.92 -16.48
CA LEU A 113 27.72 1.90 -17.04
C LEU A 113 27.01 2.92 -17.95
N HIS A 114 26.05 2.44 -18.75
CA HIS A 114 25.35 3.22 -19.76
C HIS A 114 23.85 2.95 -19.72
N TYR A 115 23.17 3.54 -18.74
CA TYR A 115 21.74 3.38 -18.57
C TYR A 115 20.96 4.20 -19.62
N ASN A 116 20.27 3.51 -20.54
CA ASN A 116 19.43 4.09 -21.58
C ASN A 116 18.29 3.13 -21.96
N ALA A 117 17.40 3.54 -22.87
CA ALA A 117 16.23 2.74 -23.24
C ALA A 117 16.60 1.37 -23.84
N SER A 118 17.65 1.28 -24.67
CA SER A 118 18.08 0.02 -25.27
C SER A 118 18.72 -0.94 -24.27
N THR A 119 19.61 -0.45 -23.39
CA THR A 119 20.25 -1.28 -22.38
C THR A 119 19.23 -1.77 -21.35
N LYS A 120 18.27 -0.91 -21.00
CA LYS A 120 17.11 -1.30 -20.19
C LYS A 120 16.29 -2.40 -20.86
N GLN A 121 15.97 -2.27 -22.15
CA GLN A 121 15.18 -3.26 -22.87
C GLN A 121 15.86 -4.65 -22.87
N GLU A 122 17.18 -4.69 -23.01
CA GLU A 122 17.95 -5.94 -22.90
C GLU A 122 17.94 -6.49 -21.46
N LEU A 123 18.10 -5.62 -20.46
CA LEU A 123 18.07 -6.02 -19.05
C LEU A 123 16.69 -6.57 -18.63
N ASN A 124 15.60 -6.00 -19.16
CA ASN A 124 14.22 -6.42 -18.90
C ASN A 124 13.90 -7.85 -19.37
N LYS A 125 14.79 -8.49 -20.14
CA LYS A 125 14.67 -9.91 -20.50
C LYS A 125 14.98 -10.84 -19.32
N TYR A 126 15.60 -10.32 -18.26
CA TYR A 126 16.06 -11.05 -17.09
C TYR A 126 15.26 -10.64 -15.84
N ASP A 127 14.90 -11.62 -15.01
CA ASP A 127 14.41 -11.38 -13.65
C ASP A 127 15.50 -11.83 -12.67
N PHE A 128 15.95 -10.92 -11.80
CA PHE A 128 17.07 -11.13 -10.89
C PHE A 128 16.90 -10.33 -9.60
N GLU A 129 17.82 -10.50 -8.66
CA GLU A 129 17.74 -9.84 -7.36
C GLU A 129 17.69 -8.31 -7.50
N PHE A 130 16.66 -7.74 -6.87
CA PHE A 130 16.31 -6.33 -7.03
C PHE A 130 17.42 -5.37 -6.60
N TRP A 131 18.25 -5.70 -5.61
CA TRP A 131 19.32 -4.82 -5.14
C TRP A 131 20.28 -4.39 -6.26
N ALA A 132 20.48 -5.23 -7.28
CA ALA A 132 21.38 -4.94 -8.40
C ALA A 132 20.72 -4.16 -9.54
N TRP A 133 19.39 -4.04 -9.54
CA TRP A 133 18.63 -3.35 -10.58
C TRP A 133 18.96 -1.85 -10.57
N PRO A 134 19.28 -1.22 -11.72
CA PRO A 134 19.54 0.22 -11.78
C PRO A 134 18.34 1.05 -11.36
N VAL A 135 18.54 2.22 -10.74
CA VAL A 135 17.41 3.11 -10.41
C VAL A 135 16.87 3.72 -11.70
N ASP A 136 15.59 3.51 -11.99
CA ASP A 136 14.94 3.99 -13.21
C ASP A 136 14.44 5.44 -13.08
N PHE A 137 14.19 5.88 -11.84
CA PHE A 137 13.66 7.20 -11.50
C PHE A 137 14.00 7.54 -10.04
N ASP A 138 14.54 8.74 -9.79
CA ASP A 138 14.78 9.26 -8.45
C ASP A 138 14.03 10.59 -8.27
N VAL A 139 13.15 10.66 -7.27
CA VAL A 139 12.37 11.87 -6.98
C VAL A 139 13.25 13.08 -6.69
N SER A 140 14.45 12.87 -6.12
CA SER A 140 15.38 13.97 -5.79
C SER A 140 16.05 14.60 -7.01
N GLU A 141 15.97 13.98 -8.19
CA GLU A 141 16.46 14.58 -9.44
C GLU A 141 15.47 15.59 -10.05
N LEU A 142 14.24 15.65 -9.53
CA LEU A 142 13.24 16.60 -9.98
C LEU A 142 13.50 17.98 -9.36
N ASN A 143 13.82 18.97 -10.20
CA ASN A 143 14.00 20.37 -9.80
C ASN A 143 12.68 21.08 -9.41
N SER A 144 11.56 20.36 -9.37
CA SER A 144 10.25 20.95 -9.05
C SER A 144 10.21 21.37 -7.58
N ASP A 145 9.78 22.60 -7.29
CA ASP A 145 9.34 22.99 -5.95
C ASP A 145 8.36 21.94 -5.43
N THR A 146 8.79 21.12 -4.49
CA THR A 146 7.93 20.24 -3.70
C THR A 146 6.99 21.14 -2.92
N ALA A 147 5.84 21.48 -3.50
CA ALA A 147 4.74 22.07 -2.76
C ALA A 147 4.55 21.26 -1.47
N ASP A 148 4.55 21.94 -0.33
CA ASP A 148 4.60 21.29 0.97
C ASP A 148 3.44 20.31 1.12
N LYS A 149 3.74 19.01 1.04
CA LYS A 149 2.71 17.96 1.03
C LYS A 149 2.03 17.88 2.40
N LEU A 150 0.71 17.75 2.39
CA LEU A 150 -0.09 17.60 3.59
C LEU A 150 0.13 16.20 4.18
N THR A 151 0.37 16.15 5.49
CA THR A 151 0.46 14.91 6.27
C THR A 151 -0.50 14.98 7.45
N LEU A 152 -0.90 13.83 7.99
CA LEU A 152 -1.77 13.79 9.17
C LEU A 152 -1.13 14.47 10.39
N GLU A 153 0.20 14.41 10.51
CA GLU A 153 0.93 15.10 11.58
C GLU A 153 0.82 16.62 11.44
N LYS A 154 1.02 17.17 10.22
CA LYS A 154 0.86 18.61 9.95
C LYS A 154 -0.56 19.07 10.21
N ILE A 155 -1.54 18.27 9.80
CA ILE A 155 -2.97 18.50 10.06
C ILE A 155 -3.25 18.57 11.57
N ALA A 156 -2.71 17.62 12.33
CA ALA A 156 -2.92 17.55 13.78
C ALA A 156 -2.23 18.72 14.50
N LYS A 157 -1.07 19.18 14.02
CA LYS A 157 -0.40 20.39 14.51
C LYS A 157 -1.22 21.64 14.21
N ALA A 158 -1.68 21.83 12.97
CA ALA A 158 -2.46 23.00 12.56
C ALA A 158 -3.82 23.11 13.29
N SER A 159 -4.45 21.98 13.60
CA SER A 159 -5.72 21.93 14.35
C SER A 159 -5.58 22.07 15.88
N GLY A 160 -4.35 22.25 16.39
CA GLY A 160 -4.09 22.31 17.84
C GLY A 160 -4.34 20.99 18.58
N ARG A 161 -4.53 19.88 17.86
CA ARG A 161 -4.77 18.54 18.44
C ARG A 161 -3.50 17.94 19.08
N LEU A 162 -2.31 18.36 18.63
CA LEU A 162 -1.06 18.03 19.34
C LEU A 162 -0.94 18.89 20.60
N ARG A 163 -1.39 18.33 21.74
CA ARG A 163 -1.23 18.96 23.05
C ARG A 163 0.26 18.96 23.43
N ARG A 164 0.84 20.13 23.68
CA ARG A 164 2.20 20.26 24.24
C ARG A 164 2.16 19.72 25.68
N GLN A 165 2.64 18.50 25.89
CA GLN A 165 2.66 17.87 27.22
C GLN A 165 3.48 18.71 28.20
N SER A 166 2.97 18.85 29.44
CA SER A 166 3.67 19.54 30.53
C SER A 166 4.94 18.78 30.91
N GLY A 167 6.03 19.49 31.27
CA GLY A 167 7.34 18.89 31.53
C GLY A 167 7.34 17.79 32.61
N LYS A 168 6.43 17.82 33.58
CA LYS A 168 6.29 16.78 34.61
C LYS A 168 5.58 15.52 34.09
N GLU A 169 4.53 15.68 33.29
CA GLU A 169 3.81 14.56 32.65
C GLU A 169 4.70 13.82 31.64
N PHE A 170 5.58 14.56 30.96
CA PHE A 170 6.54 13.99 30.03
C PHE A 170 7.50 13.01 30.70
N VAL A 171 8.05 13.35 31.87
CA VAL A 171 9.03 12.52 32.60
C VAL A 171 8.41 11.22 33.10
N PHE A 172 7.21 11.26 33.68
CA PHE A 172 6.51 10.05 34.14
C PHE A 172 6.07 9.14 32.97
N ALA A 173 5.89 9.69 31.77
CA ALA A 173 5.52 8.93 30.58
C ALA A 173 6.72 8.29 29.84
N ILE A 174 7.97 8.61 30.19
CA ILE A 174 9.17 8.12 29.48
C ILE A 174 9.21 6.59 29.38
N PRO A 175 9.01 5.80 30.46
CA PRO A 175 9.09 4.34 30.36
C PRO A 175 8.06 3.76 29.39
N CYS A 176 6.82 4.27 29.43
CA CYS A 176 5.75 3.84 28.53
C CYS A 176 6.03 4.25 27.08
N LYS A 177 6.62 5.43 26.84
CA LYS A 177 7.03 5.87 25.51
C LYS A 177 8.15 5.01 24.93
N LEU A 178 9.16 4.68 25.74
CA LEU A 178 10.25 3.79 25.33
C LEU A 178 9.73 2.38 25.01
N LEU A 179 8.84 1.85 25.85
CA LEU A 179 8.20 0.57 25.59
C LEU A 179 7.34 0.61 24.30
N SER A 180 6.54 1.66 24.11
CA SER A 180 5.72 1.84 22.91
C SER A 180 6.62 1.95 21.67
N TYR A 181 7.71 2.71 21.74
CA TYR A 181 8.70 2.83 20.67
C TYR A 181 9.31 1.47 20.32
N ALA A 182 9.76 0.70 21.32
CA ALA A 182 10.36 -0.61 21.11
C ALA A 182 9.37 -1.57 20.45
N ILE A 183 8.12 -1.63 20.92
CA ILE A 183 7.09 -2.48 20.35
C ILE A 183 6.74 -2.03 18.92
N ALA A 184 6.60 -0.73 18.69
CA ALA A 184 6.28 -0.16 17.38
C ALA A 184 7.31 -0.59 16.33
N HIS A 185 8.61 -0.50 16.65
CA HIS A 185 9.72 -0.72 15.72
C HIS A 185 10.20 -2.18 15.62
N THR A 186 9.63 -3.10 16.40
CA THR A 186 10.05 -4.52 16.37
C THR A 186 8.91 -5.48 16.03
N PHE A 187 7.69 -5.19 16.49
CA PHE A 187 6.57 -6.12 16.47
C PHE A 187 5.32 -5.53 15.81
N ALA A 188 4.87 -4.33 16.20
CA ALA A 188 3.59 -3.79 15.75
C ALA A 188 3.54 -3.61 14.22
N GLY A 189 4.61 -3.06 13.62
CA GLY A 189 4.67 -2.90 12.16
C GLY A 189 4.50 -4.21 11.39
N LYS A 190 5.08 -5.31 11.91
CA LYS A 190 4.96 -6.65 11.30
C LYS A 190 3.57 -7.25 11.45
N LEU A 191 2.81 -6.89 12.48
CA LEU A 191 1.41 -7.30 12.62
C LEU A 191 0.46 -6.50 11.74
N ILE A 192 0.69 -5.18 11.63
CA ILE A 192 -0.13 -4.30 10.80
C ILE A 192 0.10 -4.63 9.32
N TYR A 193 1.37 -4.85 8.94
CA TYR A 193 1.81 -5.17 7.58
C TYR A 193 2.60 -6.48 7.52
N PRO A 194 1.95 -7.64 7.63
CA PRO A 194 2.61 -8.95 7.56
C PRO A 194 3.37 -9.17 6.24
N GLY A 195 2.97 -8.54 5.13
CA GLY A 195 3.70 -8.64 3.86
C GLY A 195 5.16 -8.16 3.91
N SER A 196 5.53 -7.36 4.92
CA SER A 196 6.91 -6.91 5.16
C SER A 196 7.80 -7.95 5.87
N ILE A 197 7.22 -9.06 6.35
CA ILE A 197 7.96 -10.12 7.03
C ILE A 197 8.72 -10.95 6.00
N SER A 198 10.06 -10.97 6.09
CA SER A 198 10.92 -11.69 5.13
C SER A 198 10.57 -13.17 4.97
N PHE A 199 10.08 -13.82 6.03
CA PHE A 199 9.61 -15.21 5.97
C PHE A 199 8.36 -15.39 5.08
N ILE A 200 7.41 -14.45 5.14
CA ILE A 200 6.23 -14.47 4.26
C ILE A 200 6.68 -14.23 2.80
N GLY A 201 7.58 -13.27 2.59
CA GLY A 201 8.19 -13.04 1.27
C GLY A 201 8.91 -14.28 0.72
N TRP A 202 9.59 -15.05 1.57
CA TRP A 202 10.23 -16.31 1.17
C TRP A 202 9.21 -17.39 0.77
N ILE A 203 8.13 -17.58 1.54
CA ILE A 203 7.05 -18.53 1.22
C ILE A 203 6.37 -18.16 -0.10
N LEU A 204 6.09 -16.87 -0.30
CA LEU A 204 5.37 -16.39 -1.47
C LEU A 204 6.28 -16.18 -2.70
N GLY A 205 7.60 -16.29 -2.54
CA GLY A 205 8.57 -15.90 -3.57
C GLY A 205 8.35 -16.55 -4.93
N SER A 206 7.99 -17.84 -4.98
CA SER A 206 7.68 -18.53 -6.25
C SER A 206 6.40 -18.01 -6.90
N THR A 207 5.38 -17.72 -6.11
CA THR A 207 4.12 -17.12 -6.55
C THR A 207 4.33 -15.70 -7.07
N LEU A 208 5.14 -14.89 -6.37
CA LEU A 208 5.46 -13.53 -6.80
C LEU A 208 6.23 -13.52 -8.13
N VAL A 209 7.25 -14.38 -8.28
CA VAL A 209 7.96 -14.53 -9.57
C VAL A 209 7.02 -14.97 -10.68
N LYS A 210 6.08 -15.88 -10.40
CA LYS A 210 5.07 -16.29 -11.39
C LYS A 210 4.15 -15.12 -11.78
N GLY A 211 3.63 -14.38 -10.81
CA GLY A 211 2.78 -13.21 -11.04
C GLY A 211 3.47 -12.14 -11.88
N ARG A 212 4.74 -11.82 -11.56
CA ARG A 212 5.57 -10.93 -12.37
C ARG A 212 5.71 -11.41 -13.81
N VAL A 213 5.97 -12.70 -14.03
CA VAL A 213 6.05 -13.29 -15.38
C VAL A 213 4.74 -13.13 -16.14
N ASP A 214 3.61 -13.36 -15.48
CA ASP A 214 2.31 -13.23 -16.12
C ASP A 214 1.99 -11.77 -16.50
N LEU A 215 2.42 -10.79 -15.69
CA LEU A 215 2.35 -9.36 -16.04
C LEU A 215 3.28 -8.99 -17.21
N MET A 216 4.51 -9.54 -17.26
CA MET A 216 5.42 -9.31 -18.38
C MET A 216 4.86 -9.85 -19.70
N LYS A 217 4.14 -10.98 -19.69
CA LYS A 217 3.44 -11.50 -20.89
C LYS A 217 2.34 -10.56 -21.39
N LEU A 218 1.77 -9.74 -20.50
CA LEU A 218 0.78 -8.72 -20.85
C LEU A 218 1.43 -7.41 -21.36
N GLY A 219 2.76 -7.41 -21.56
CA GLY A 219 3.51 -6.22 -21.95
C GLY A 219 3.88 -5.33 -20.77
N GLY A 220 4.01 -5.92 -19.57
CA GLY A 220 4.50 -5.23 -18.39
C GLY A 220 5.96 -4.83 -18.52
N GLU A 221 6.31 -3.72 -17.88
CA GLU A 221 7.66 -3.22 -17.72
C GLU A 221 7.92 -2.94 -16.24
N ARG A 222 9.00 -3.51 -15.70
CA ARG A 222 9.41 -3.35 -14.30
C ARG A 222 10.29 -2.11 -14.13
N PHE A 223 10.13 -1.43 -13.00
CA PHE A 223 10.89 -0.24 -12.63
C PHE A 223 11.31 -0.31 -11.16
N LYS A 224 12.52 0.18 -10.88
CA LYS A 224 12.98 0.56 -9.55
C LYS A 224 12.88 2.07 -9.41
N LEU A 225 12.07 2.50 -8.45
CA LEU A 225 11.80 3.90 -8.18
C LEU A 225 12.42 4.29 -6.83
N MET A 226 13.16 5.39 -6.77
CA MET A 226 13.78 5.89 -5.54
C MET A 226 12.95 7.03 -4.95
N THR A 227 12.56 6.87 -3.69
CA THR A 227 11.77 7.82 -2.93
C THR A 227 12.64 8.91 -2.30
N ALA A 228 12.00 9.95 -1.74
CA ALA A 228 12.69 11.06 -1.07
C ALA A 228 13.54 10.61 0.13
N ASP A 229 13.10 9.58 0.85
CA ASP A 229 13.80 8.95 1.98
C ASP A 229 14.75 7.82 1.56
N LYS A 230 15.08 7.73 0.26
CA LYS A 230 16.03 6.77 -0.34
C LYS A 230 15.63 5.30 -0.22
N ASN A 231 14.33 5.03 -0.06
CA ASN A 231 13.78 3.71 -0.28
C ASN A 231 13.66 3.41 -1.78
N GLN A 232 13.90 2.15 -2.15
CA GLN A 232 13.77 1.63 -3.49
C GLN A 232 12.47 0.84 -3.57
N ILE A 233 11.54 1.31 -4.40
CA ILE A 233 10.21 0.73 -4.59
C ILE A 233 10.19 -0.06 -5.89
N ASP A 234 9.74 -1.31 -5.81
CA ASP A 234 9.52 -2.19 -6.96
C ASP A 234 8.14 -1.92 -7.56
N ALA A 235 8.12 -1.54 -8.83
CA ALA A 235 6.90 -1.19 -9.55
C ALA A 235 6.81 -1.90 -10.91
N MET A 236 5.58 -2.13 -11.37
CA MET A 236 5.26 -2.75 -12.64
C MET A 236 4.23 -1.90 -13.38
N PHE A 237 4.57 -1.48 -14.59
CA PHE A 237 3.69 -0.71 -15.45
C PHE A 237 3.25 -1.55 -16.65
N VAL A 238 1.95 -1.59 -16.92
CA VAL A 238 1.39 -2.22 -18.12
C VAL A 238 0.67 -1.15 -18.94
N ASP A 239 1.25 -0.81 -20.09
CA ASP A 239 0.71 0.22 -20.98
C ASP A 239 -0.36 -0.34 -21.92
N ARG A 240 -1.57 0.21 -21.82
CA ARG A 240 -2.72 -0.10 -22.67
C ARG A 240 -3.10 1.05 -23.62
N ARG A 241 -2.36 2.16 -23.66
CA ARG A 241 -2.55 3.20 -24.68
C ARG A 241 -2.52 2.58 -26.07
N ASN A 242 -3.44 2.98 -26.93
CA ASN A 242 -3.65 2.42 -28.27
C ASN A 242 -4.01 0.91 -28.33
N LYS A 243 -4.25 0.24 -27.19
CA LYS A 243 -4.64 -1.19 -27.13
C LYS A 243 -6.04 -1.42 -26.58
N SER A 244 -6.62 -0.42 -25.92
CA SER A 244 -7.93 -0.48 -25.26
C SER A 244 -8.56 0.92 -25.21
N ALA A 245 -9.89 0.99 -25.22
CA ALA A 245 -10.64 2.25 -25.09
C ALA A 245 -10.36 2.98 -23.76
N TYR A 246 -9.96 2.25 -22.72
CA TYR A 246 -9.59 2.80 -21.42
C TYR A 246 -8.08 2.98 -21.24
N GLY A 247 -7.29 2.72 -22.28
CA GLY A 247 -5.83 2.72 -22.21
C GLY A 247 -5.20 4.07 -21.87
N ASP A 248 -5.86 5.17 -22.19
CA ASP A 248 -5.39 6.54 -21.89
C ASP A 248 -5.65 6.96 -20.44
N VAL A 249 -6.25 6.09 -19.63
CA VAL A 249 -6.42 6.29 -18.19
C VAL A 249 -5.52 5.31 -17.45
N LEU A 250 -4.71 5.84 -16.53
CA LEU A 250 -3.85 5.06 -15.67
C LEU A 250 -4.57 4.74 -14.36
N VAL A 251 -4.49 3.49 -13.91
CA VAL A 251 -4.87 3.09 -12.56
C VAL A 251 -3.61 2.84 -11.74
N VAL A 252 -3.42 3.60 -10.66
CA VAL A 252 -2.37 3.35 -9.67
C VAL A 252 -2.97 2.50 -8.55
N THR A 253 -2.45 1.29 -8.35
CA THR A 253 -3.00 0.34 -7.37
C THR A 253 -2.22 0.36 -6.06
N CYS A 254 -2.91 0.53 -4.93
CA CYS A 254 -2.37 0.47 -3.58
C CYS A 254 -2.90 -0.77 -2.86
N GLU A 255 -2.00 -1.71 -2.58
CA GLU A 255 -2.31 -3.07 -2.12
C GLU A 255 -2.71 -3.14 -0.63
N GLY A 256 -3.17 -4.33 -0.22
CA GLY A 256 -3.49 -4.64 1.18
C GLY A 256 -2.26 -4.94 2.03
N ASN A 257 -2.46 -5.23 3.32
CA ASN A 257 -1.38 -5.41 4.30
C ASN A 257 -0.51 -6.68 4.11
N CYS A 258 -0.94 -7.57 3.22
CA CYS A 258 -0.20 -8.71 2.69
C CYS A 258 -0.46 -8.86 1.18
N GLY A 259 -0.82 -7.75 0.52
CA GLY A 259 -1.02 -7.69 -0.93
C GLY A 259 0.29 -7.34 -1.63
N PHE A 260 0.44 -7.85 -2.85
CA PHE A 260 1.62 -7.62 -3.69
C PHE A 260 1.14 -7.34 -5.10
N TYR A 261 1.77 -6.37 -5.80
CA TYR A 261 1.33 -6.02 -7.15
C TYR A 261 1.38 -7.23 -8.10
N GLU A 262 2.27 -8.19 -7.84
CA GLU A 262 2.43 -9.38 -8.69
C GLU A 262 1.17 -10.24 -8.76
N THR A 263 0.34 -10.23 -7.72
CA THR A 263 -0.81 -11.14 -7.59
C THR A 263 -2.10 -10.49 -7.08
N GLY A 264 -2.05 -9.19 -6.75
CA GLY A 264 -3.11 -8.49 -6.07
C GLY A 264 -4.11 -7.80 -6.99
N ILE A 265 -4.48 -6.59 -6.60
CA ILE A 265 -5.59 -5.83 -7.17
C ILE A 265 -5.28 -5.22 -8.56
N ILE A 266 -4.06 -5.40 -9.08
CA ILE A 266 -3.67 -5.01 -10.44
C ILE A 266 -4.54 -5.67 -11.53
N SER A 267 -5.04 -6.87 -11.26
CA SER A 267 -5.72 -7.72 -12.24
C SER A 267 -7.09 -7.18 -12.68
N THR A 268 -7.88 -6.63 -11.75
CA THR A 268 -9.21 -6.07 -12.03
C THR A 268 -9.17 -4.90 -13.03
N PRO A 269 -8.41 -3.81 -12.82
CA PRO A 269 -8.32 -2.71 -13.78
C PRO A 269 -7.68 -3.13 -15.11
N LEU A 270 -6.71 -4.06 -15.08
CA LEU A 270 -6.13 -4.62 -16.31
C LEU A 270 -7.18 -5.35 -17.15
N THR A 271 -8.03 -6.15 -16.51
CA THR A 271 -9.12 -6.88 -17.17
C THR A 271 -10.16 -5.93 -17.74
N LYS A 272 -10.42 -4.81 -17.06
CA LYS A 272 -11.28 -3.74 -17.56
C LYS A 272 -10.67 -2.98 -18.76
N GLY A 273 -9.35 -3.11 -18.97
CA GLY A 273 -8.63 -2.56 -20.11
C GLY A 273 -7.92 -1.23 -19.83
N TYR A 274 -7.74 -0.84 -18.57
CA TYR A 274 -6.96 0.35 -18.22
C TYR A 274 -5.44 0.11 -18.38
N SER A 275 -4.68 1.19 -18.54
CA SER A 275 -3.24 1.15 -18.21
C SER A 275 -3.11 1.06 -16.70
N VAL A 276 -2.15 0.29 -16.19
CA VAL A 276 -2.04 0.05 -14.73
C VAL A 276 -0.60 0.15 -14.26
N LEU A 277 -0.40 0.84 -13.13
CA LEU A 277 0.86 0.93 -12.41
C LEU A 277 0.67 0.32 -11.02
N GLY A 278 1.23 -0.89 -10.85
CA GLY A 278 1.28 -1.57 -9.55
C GLY A 278 2.64 -1.35 -8.88
N TRP A 279 2.64 -1.33 -7.56
CA TRP A 279 3.85 -1.15 -6.75
C TRP A 279 3.73 -1.91 -5.43
N ASN A 280 4.87 -2.24 -4.83
CA ASN A 280 4.92 -2.90 -3.52
C ASN A 280 5.26 -1.87 -2.43
N HIS A 281 4.52 -1.90 -1.33
CA HIS A 281 4.78 -1.11 -0.11
C HIS A 281 6.26 -1.16 0.32
N PRO A 282 6.80 -0.12 1.00
CA PRO A 282 8.11 -0.21 1.62
C PRO A 282 8.26 -1.48 2.47
N GLY A 283 9.35 -2.21 2.24
CA GLY A 283 9.64 -3.49 2.90
C GLY A 283 8.89 -4.71 2.34
N PHE A 284 8.02 -4.57 1.33
CA PHE A 284 7.32 -5.70 0.71
C PHE A 284 8.11 -6.29 -0.44
N ALA A 285 8.21 -7.62 -0.46
CA ALA A 285 8.88 -8.38 -1.51
C ALA A 285 10.29 -7.84 -1.83
N SER A 286 10.43 -7.10 -2.93
CA SER A 286 11.69 -6.50 -3.37
C SER A 286 11.90 -5.06 -2.90
N SER A 287 10.85 -4.36 -2.48
CA SER A 287 10.94 -2.98 -2.01
C SER A 287 11.73 -2.89 -0.69
N THR A 288 12.58 -1.87 -0.55
CA THR A 288 13.32 -1.61 0.70
C THR A 288 12.48 -0.78 1.67
N GLY A 289 13.01 -0.55 2.88
CA GLY A 289 12.34 0.26 3.91
C GLY A 289 11.39 -0.56 4.78
N ALA A 290 10.43 0.14 5.40
CA ALA A 290 9.40 -0.42 6.26
C ALA A 290 8.11 0.39 6.11
N PRO A 291 6.92 -0.25 6.21
CA PRO A 291 5.63 0.35 5.88
C PRO A 291 5.10 1.27 7.00
N TYR A 292 5.94 2.19 7.47
CA TYR A 292 5.51 3.28 8.35
C TYR A 292 4.76 4.34 7.53
N PRO A 293 3.81 5.07 8.14
CA PRO A 293 3.04 6.10 7.46
C PRO A 293 3.89 7.05 6.60
N GLU A 294 5.00 7.58 7.14
CA GLU A 294 5.89 8.49 6.40
C GLU A 294 6.51 7.83 5.15
N GLN A 295 6.93 6.57 5.23
CA GLN A 295 7.52 5.87 4.09
C GLN A 295 6.46 5.48 3.05
N GLU A 296 5.24 5.13 3.49
CA GLU A 296 4.10 4.91 2.61
C GLU A 296 3.76 6.19 1.81
N GLU A 297 3.76 7.35 2.50
CA GLU A 297 3.53 8.67 1.89
C GLU A 297 4.61 9.02 0.87
N ASN A 298 5.89 8.82 1.21
CA ASN A 298 7.01 9.02 0.30
C ASN A 298 6.97 8.07 -0.90
N ALA A 299 6.54 6.82 -0.69
CA ALA A 299 6.39 5.83 -1.74
C ALA A 299 5.30 6.22 -2.73
N ILE A 300 4.08 6.50 -2.27
CA ILE A 300 3.00 6.89 -3.18
C ILE A 300 3.27 8.23 -3.87
N ASP A 301 3.96 9.18 -3.23
CA ASP A 301 4.42 10.41 -3.90
C ASP A 301 5.38 10.10 -5.05
N CYS A 302 6.33 9.20 -4.84
CA CYS A 302 7.24 8.72 -5.88
C CYS A 302 6.50 8.07 -7.05
N ILE A 303 5.50 7.21 -6.77
CA ILE A 303 4.66 6.58 -7.78
C ILE A 303 3.89 7.61 -8.61
N MET A 304 3.25 8.59 -7.95
CA MET A 304 2.48 9.64 -8.63
C MET A 304 3.38 10.53 -9.49
N ARG A 305 4.53 10.95 -8.97
CA ARG A 305 5.53 11.72 -9.73
C ARG A 305 6.06 10.93 -10.91
N PHE A 306 6.36 9.65 -10.75
CA PHE A 306 6.79 8.80 -11.84
C PHE A 306 5.71 8.68 -12.94
N ALA A 307 4.44 8.50 -12.55
CA ALA A 307 3.33 8.45 -13.48
C ALA A 307 3.18 9.75 -14.31
N ILE A 308 3.27 10.90 -13.65
CA ILE A 308 3.10 12.21 -14.28
C ILE A 308 4.34 12.59 -15.10
N GLU A 309 5.52 12.56 -14.49
CA GLU A 309 6.74 13.11 -15.06
C GLU A 309 7.40 12.16 -16.05
N ARG A 310 7.35 10.84 -15.80
CA ARG A 310 8.05 9.86 -16.64
C ARG A 310 7.11 9.13 -17.59
N LEU A 311 5.97 8.64 -17.11
CA LEU A 311 5.00 7.92 -17.95
C LEU A 311 4.07 8.86 -18.75
N LYS A 312 4.05 10.15 -18.41
CA LYS A 312 3.28 11.22 -19.08
C LYS A 312 1.77 11.00 -19.03
N PHE A 313 1.25 10.47 -17.93
CA PHE A 313 -0.17 10.53 -17.63
C PHE A 313 -0.46 11.82 -16.86
N PRO A 314 -1.27 12.75 -17.39
CA PRO A 314 -1.66 13.92 -16.61
C PRO A 314 -2.55 13.48 -15.44
N GLU A 315 -2.58 14.28 -14.38
CA GLU A 315 -3.23 13.92 -13.11
C GLU A 315 -4.71 13.56 -13.32
N GLU A 316 -5.42 14.31 -14.15
CA GLU A 316 -6.84 14.11 -14.51
C GLU A 316 -7.13 12.82 -15.30
N ARG A 317 -6.08 12.09 -15.68
CA ARG A 317 -6.15 10.76 -16.31
C ARG A 317 -5.68 9.64 -15.38
N ILE A 318 -5.49 9.91 -14.09
CA ILE A 318 -5.09 8.93 -13.10
C ILE A 318 -6.27 8.59 -12.18
N ILE A 319 -6.57 7.30 -12.04
CA ILE A 319 -7.42 6.75 -10.99
C ILE A 319 -6.51 6.16 -9.92
N VAL A 320 -6.71 6.55 -8.67
CA VAL A 320 -6.01 5.91 -7.55
C VAL A 320 -6.95 4.87 -6.94
N TYR A 321 -6.50 3.61 -6.92
CA TYR A 321 -7.27 2.46 -6.46
C TYR A 321 -6.64 1.85 -5.21
N GLY A 322 -7.27 2.00 -4.05
CA GLY A 322 -6.80 1.44 -2.79
C GLY A 322 -7.67 0.28 -2.31
N TRP A 323 -7.05 -0.82 -1.91
CA TRP A 323 -7.72 -1.95 -1.27
C TRP A 323 -7.32 -2.08 0.20
N SER A 324 -8.29 -2.24 1.09
CA SER A 324 -8.02 -2.44 2.52
C SER A 324 -7.15 -1.33 3.10
N ILE A 325 -6.01 -1.68 3.73
CA ILE A 325 -5.04 -0.71 4.27
C ILE A 325 -4.44 0.20 3.19
N GLY A 326 -4.38 -0.25 1.93
CA GLY A 326 -3.96 0.53 0.77
C GLY A 326 -4.84 1.75 0.51
N GLY A 327 -6.00 1.84 1.16
CA GLY A 327 -6.78 3.06 1.25
C GLY A 327 -6.00 4.24 1.84
N TYR A 328 -5.02 4.01 2.73
CA TYR A 328 -4.19 5.06 3.32
C TYR A 328 -3.31 5.82 2.31
N PRO A 329 -2.38 5.16 1.58
CA PRO A 329 -1.63 5.85 0.54
C PRO A 329 -2.55 6.38 -0.57
N ALA A 330 -3.65 5.68 -0.88
CA ALA A 330 -4.60 6.13 -1.91
C ALA A 330 -5.29 7.47 -1.56
N THR A 331 -5.77 7.63 -0.32
CA THR A 331 -6.40 8.90 0.11
C THR A 331 -5.39 9.98 0.39
N TRP A 332 -4.16 9.64 0.80
CA TRP A 332 -3.06 10.60 0.85
C TRP A 332 -2.73 11.16 -0.54
N ALA A 333 -2.68 10.30 -1.57
CA ALA A 333 -2.48 10.72 -2.95
C ALA A 333 -3.61 11.64 -3.40
N ALA A 334 -4.87 11.26 -3.20
CA ALA A 334 -6.01 12.09 -3.55
C ALA A 334 -6.01 13.47 -2.85
N MET A 335 -5.56 13.53 -1.59
CA MET A 335 -5.44 14.78 -0.85
C MET A 335 -4.35 15.72 -1.40
N ASN A 336 -3.27 15.16 -1.96
CA ASN A 336 -2.09 15.92 -2.41
C ASN A 336 -1.98 16.06 -3.95
N TYR A 337 -2.81 15.33 -4.69
CA TYR A 337 -3.00 15.33 -6.13
C TYR A 337 -4.52 15.42 -6.37
N PRO A 338 -5.14 16.60 -6.10
CA PRO A 338 -6.60 16.74 -6.03
C PRO A 338 -7.30 16.71 -7.41
N SER A 339 -6.55 16.81 -8.50
CA SER A 339 -7.05 16.78 -9.88
C SER A 339 -7.13 15.37 -10.45
N ILE A 340 -6.84 14.32 -9.66
CA ILE A 340 -6.97 12.93 -10.11
C ILE A 340 -8.37 12.66 -10.67
N ARG A 341 -8.45 11.79 -11.68
CA ARG A 341 -9.72 11.43 -12.33
C ARG A 341 -10.75 10.92 -11.33
N SER A 342 -10.32 10.04 -10.42
CA SER A 342 -11.16 9.43 -9.40
C SER A 342 -10.33 8.73 -8.35
N LEU A 343 -10.88 8.67 -7.13
CA LEU A 343 -10.44 7.79 -6.07
C LEU A 343 -11.39 6.59 -5.97
N VAL A 344 -10.87 5.37 -6.02
CA VAL A 344 -11.63 4.13 -5.81
C VAL A 344 -11.10 3.45 -4.55
N LEU A 345 -11.97 3.25 -3.57
CA LEU A 345 -11.63 2.60 -2.31
C LEU A 345 -12.46 1.33 -2.14
N ASP A 346 -11.79 0.18 -2.20
CA ASP A 346 -12.41 -1.13 -2.12
C ASP A 346 -12.07 -1.81 -0.80
N ALA A 347 -13.11 -2.29 -0.11
CA ALA A 347 -12.99 -2.99 1.16
C ALA A 347 -12.04 -2.25 2.12
N THR A 348 -12.24 -0.94 2.31
CA THR A 348 -11.39 -0.10 3.18
C THR A 348 -12.14 0.33 4.45
N PHE A 349 -11.47 1.11 5.30
CA PHE A 349 -11.96 1.54 6.61
C PHE A 349 -11.72 3.03 6.85
N ASP A 350 -12.28 3.56 7.94
CA ASP A 350 -12.16 4.98 8.29
C ASP A 350 -10.92 5.32 9.14
N ASP A 351 -10.55 4.42 10.05
CA ASP A 351 -9.41 4.54 10.97
C ASP A 351 -8.94 3.13 11.38
N VAL A 352 -7.62 2.90 11.43
CA VAL A 352 -7.07 1.60 11.84
C VAL A 352 -7.22 1.34 13.34
N LEU A 353 -7.33 2.38 14.18
CA LEU A 353 -7.30 2.22 15.63
C LEU A 353 -8.39 1.25 16.16
N PRO A 354 -9.67 1.35 15.76
CA PRO A 354 -10.69 0.41 16.22
C PRO A 354 -10.41 -1.03 15.81
N LEU A 355 -9.80 -1.24 14.64
CA LEU A 355 -9.42 -2.57 14.15
C LEU A 355 -8.24 -3.13 14.96
N ALA A 356 -7.26 -2.29 15.29
CA ALA A 356 -6.12 -2.68 16.13
C ALA A 356 -6.55 -3.02 17.56
N ILE A 357 -7.45 -2.22 18.16
CA ILE A 357 -8.00 -2.50 19.50
C ILE A 357 -8.78 -3.81 19.50
N LYS A 358 -9.63 -4.07 18.49
CA LYS A 358 -10.40 -5.32 18.36
C LYS A 358 -9.50 -6.57 18.39
N THR A 359 -8.32 -6.50 17.81
CA THR A 359 -7.40 -7.65 17.67
C THR A 359 -6.57 -7.91 18.94
N MET A 360 -6.59 -6.99 19.91
CA MET A 360 -5.73 -7.04 21.09
C MET A 360 -6.53 -7.28 22.38
N PRO A 361 -5.91 -7.88 23.42
CA PRO A 361 -6.55 -7.99 24.73
C PRO A 361 -6.98 -6.61 25.29
N PRO A 362 -8.18 -6.49 25.91
CA PRO A 362 -8.66 -5.22 26.44
C PRO A 362 -7.71 -4.53 27.44
N SER A 363 -6.91 -5.31 28.18
CA SER A 363 -5.90 -4.79 29.11
C SER A 363 -4.79 -3.98 28.43
N LEU A 364 -4.58 -4.16 27.12
CA LEU A 364 -3.55 -3.47 26.34
C LEU A 364 -4.11 -2.28 25.55
N GLU A 365 -5.39 -1.94 25.66
CA GLU A 365 -6.03 -0.90 24.84
C GLU A 365 -5.26 0.44 24.87
N GLY A 366 -4.87 0.90 26.07
CA GLY A 366 -4.13 2.16 26.22
C GLY A 366 -2.78 2.14 25.51
N LEU A 367 -2.05 1.03 25.59
CA LEU A 367 -0.76 0.85 24.91
C LEU A 367 -0.94 0.80 23.39
N VAL A 368 -1.90 0.01 22.91
CA VAL A 368 -2.24 -0.09 21.48
C VAL A 368 -2.63 1.27 20.92
N ARG A 369 -3.45 2.03 21.65
CA ARG A 369 -3.85 3.38 21.28
C ARG A 369 -2.64 4.31 21.10
N ASN A 370 -1.70 4.29 22.03
CA ASN A 370 -0.48 5.11 21.92
C ASN A 370 0.36 4.67 20.72
N ILE A 371 0.62 3.37 20.55
CA ILE A 371 1.41 2.85 19.43
C ILE A 371 0.79 3.25 18.09
N ILE A 372 -0.52 3.05 17.93
CA ILE A 372 -1.23 3.40 16.70
C ILE A 372 -1.20 4.91 16.46
N ARG A 373 -1.52 5.74 17.46
CA ARG A 373 -1.59 7.19 17.24
C ARG A 373 -0.23 7.85 17.04
N ASP A 374 0.82 7.32 17.66
CA ASP A 374 2.15 7.92 17.58
C ASP A 374 2.96 7.39 16.38
N TYR A 375 2.77 6.13 15.95
CA TYR A 375 3.62 5.50 14.94
C TYR A 375 2.88 4.93 13.71
N PHE A 376 1.58 4.64 13.82
CA PHE A 376 0.79 4.01 12.75
C PHE A 376 -0.58 4.67 12.59
N ASN A 377 -0.61 6.01 12.56
CA ASN A 377 -1.87 6.75 12.54
C ASN A 377 -2.51 6.72 11.15
N LEU A 378 -3.12 5.59 10.79
CA LEU A 378 -3.77 5.38 9.50
C LEU A 378 -5.23 5.85 9.56
N ASN A 379 -5.43 7.18 9.54
CA ASN A 379 -6.75 7.81 9.53
C ASN A 379 -7.17 8.20 8.11
N ILE A 380 -7.71 7.21 7.40
CA ILE A 380 -8.14 7.30 6.01
C ILE A 380 -9.24 8.36 5.85
N ALA A 381 -10.19 8.43 6.79
CA ALA A 381 -11.29 9.38 6.72
C ALA A 381 -10.84 10.84 6.84
N GLU A 382 -9.82 11.13 7.67
CA GLU A 382 -9.26 12.47 7.80
C GLU A 382 -8.57 12.90 6.48
N GLN A 383 -7.82 12.01 5.82
CA GLN A 383 -7.27 12.28 4.49
C GLN A 383 -8.37 12.46 3.43
N LEU A 384 -9.34 11.53 3.38
CA LEU A 384 -10.45 11.56 2.42
C LEU A 384 -11.27 12.85 2.52
N ASN A 385 -11.48 13.36 3.73
CA ASN A 385 -12.23 14.60 3.97
C ASN A 385 -11.54 15.87 3.46
N ARG A 386 -10.34 15.77 2.89
CA ARG A 386 -9.63 16.88 2.22
C ARG A 386 -9.65 16.77 0.71
N TYR A 387 -10.22 15.70 0.17
CA TYR A 387 -10.34 15.48 -1.26
C TYR A 387 -11.76 15.81 -1.76
N ASN A 388 -11.81 16.69 -2.77
CA ASN A 388 -13.07 17.19 -3.34
C ASN A 388 -13.49 16.46 -4.62
N GLY A 389 -12.62 15.68 -5.26
CA GLY A 389 -12.95 15.01 -6.51
C GLY A 389 -13.87 13.79 -6.33
N THR A 390 -14.01 13.00 -7.38
CA THR A 390 -14.92 11.85 -7.42
C THR A 390 -14.41 10.69 -6.57
N VAL A 391 -15.31 10.03 -5.85
CA VAL A 391 -15.00 8.92 -4.94
C VAL A 391 -15.97 7.77 -5.18
N LEU A 392 -15.45 6.56 -5.34
CA LEU A 392 -16.22 5.32 -5.27
C LEU A 392 -15.79 4.52 -4.05
N LEU A 393 -16.72 4.18 -3.18
CA LEU A 393 -16.53 3.20 -2.13
C LEU A 393 -17.13 1.87 -2.57
N VAL A 394 -16.38 0.78 -2.47
CA VAL A 394 -16.93 -0.57 -2.61
C VAL A 394 -16.80 -1.29 -1.28
N ARG A 395 -17.94 -1.77 -0.77
CA ARG A 395 -18.02 -2.47 0.51
C ARG A 395 -18.25 -3.96 0.29
N ARG A 396 -17.51 -4.78 1.01
CA ARG A 396 -17.71 -6.22 1.13
C ARG A 396 -18.79 -6.47 2.18
N THR A 397 -19.92 -7.10 1.81
CA THR A 397 -21.01 -7.30 2.78
C THR A 397 -20.70 -8.40 3.79
N ASP A 398 -19.87 -9.38 3.39
CA ASP A 398 -19.47 -10.53 4.20
C ASP A 398 -18.05 -10.36 4.78
N ASP A 399 -17.64 -9.11 5.06
CA ASP A 399 -16.28 -8.78 5.48
C ASP A 399 -16.00 -9.19 6.93
N GLU A 400 -15.09 -10.16 7.09
CA GLU A 400 -14.66 -10.70 8.37
C GLU A 400 -13.57 -9.85 9.05
N ILE A 401 -12.83 -9.05 8.27
CA ILE A 401 -11.66 -8.29 8.72
C ILE A 401 -12.10 -6.91 9.22
N LEU A 402 -12.86 -6.19 8.41
CA LEU A 402 -13.23 -4.80 8.62
C LEU A 402 -14.56 -4.58 9.33
N SER A 403 -15.13 -5.62 9.92
CA SER A 403 -16.39 -5.53 10.68
C SER A 403 -16.14 -5.65 12.18
N ILE A 404 -16.81 -4.81 12.98
CA ILE A 404 -16.79 -4.85 14.45
C ILE A 404 -18.23 -4.88 14.98
N PRO A 405 -18.74 -6.02 15.50
CA PRO A 405 -18.09 -7.32 15.61
C PRO A 405 -17.84 -8.01 14.24
N PRO A 406 -17.02 -9.08 14.17
CA PRO A 406 -16.78 -9.81 12.93
C PRO A 406 -18.08 -10.28 12.25
N ASN A 407 -18.09 -10.33 10.92
CA ASN A 407 -19.24 -10.79 10.12
C ASN A 407 -20.53 -10.02 10.40
N SER A 408 -20.41 -8.74 10.75
CA SER A 408 -21.55 -7.86 11.02
C SER A 408 -21.54 -6.71 10.04
N LEU A 409 -22.53 -6.68 9.14
CA LEU A 409 -22.68 -5.63 8.14
C LEU A 409 -22.79 -4.24 8.77
N SER A 410 -23.52 -4.12 9.88
CA SER A 410 -23.66 -2.88 10.64
C SER A 410 -22.32 -2.41 11.22
N GLY A 411 -21.47 -3.35 11.64
CA GLY A 411 -20.14 -3.14 12.17
C GLY A 411 -19.05 -2.83 11.13
N ASN A 412 -19.36 -2.90 9.84
CA ASN A 412 -18.38 -2.68 8.77
C ASN A 412 -17.83 -1.24 8.79
N ARG A 413 -16.50 -1.09 8.87
CA ARG A 413 -15.83 0.22 8.96
C ARG A 413 -16.01 1.09 7.72
N GLY A 414 -16.33 0.49 6.56
CA GLY A 414 -16.73 1.23 5.35
C GLY A 414 -17.96 2.11 5.59
N ASN A 415 -18.89 1.69 6.46
CA ASN A 415 -20.07 2.49 6.82
C ASN A 415 -19.66 3.80 7.52
N MET A 416 -18.70 3.71 8.44
CA MET A 416 -18.17 4.87 9.15
C MET A 416 -17.41 5.80 8.21
N LEU A 417 -16.70 5.24 7.24
CA LEU A 417 -15.99 6.03 6.22
C LEU A 417 -16.98 6.84 5.37
N LEU A 418 -18.02 6.19 4.84
CA LEU A 418 -19.06 6.89 4.07
C LEU A 418 -19.78 7.95 4.90
N MET A 419 -20.15 7.62 6.13
CA MET A 419 -20.82 8.57 7.02
C MET A 419 -19.96 9.81 7.26
N LYS A 420 -18.67 9.66 7.55
CA LYS A 420 -17.73 10.78 7.71
C LYS A 420 -17.57 11.61 6.43
N LEU A 421 -17.53 10.95 5.27
CA LEU A 421 -17.48 11.61 3.96
C LEU A 421 -18.72 12.47 3.73
N LEU A 422 -19.92 11.90 3.91
CA LEU A 422 -21.18 12.60 3.70
C LEU A 422 -21.38 13.74 4.70
N LEU A 423 -21.01 13.55 5.96
CA LEU A 423 -21.05 14.61 6.98
C LEU A 423 -20.18 15.80 6.59
N ARG A 424 -18.98 15.54 6.04
CA ARG A 424 -18.08 16.61 5.59
C ARG A 424 -18.58 17.27 4.31
N ARG A 425 -19.07 16.48 3.34
CA ARG A 425 -19.48 17.00 2.03
C ARG A 425 -20.81 17.74 2.09
N TYR A 426 -21.77 17.28 2.89
CA TYR A 426 -23.15 17.78 2.90
C TYR A 426 -23.65 18.07 4.33
N PRO A 427 -23.00 18.96 5.09
CA PRO A 427 -23.29 19.16 6.51
C PRO A 427 -24.75 19.57 6.79
N HIS A 428 -25.38 20.35 5.91
CA HIS A 428 -26.77 20.80 6.08
C HIS A 428 -27.81 19.68 5.95
N LEU A 429 -27.46 18.53 5.38
CA LEU A 429 -28.31 17.34 5.40
C LEU A 429 -28.34 16.67 6.78
N PHE A 430 -27.35 16.94 7.63
CA PHE A 430 -27.20 16.38 8.97
C PHE A 430 -27.36 17.43 10.08
N SER A 431 -27.59 18.70 9.72
CA SER A 431 -27.86 19.76 10.69
C SER A 431 -29.27 19.63 11.26
N GLU A 432 -29.48 20.19 12.46
CA GLU A 432 -30.77 20.32 13.18
C GLU A 432 -31.33 19.04 13.81
N THR A 433 -31.19 17.86 13.20
CA THR A 433 -31.72 16.60 13.75
C THR A 433 -30.72 15.45 13.61
N SER A 434 -30.68 14.56 14.60
CA SER A 434 -29.90 13.31 14.53
C SER A 434 -30.56 12.24 13.64
N GLU A 435 -31.73 12.54 13.04
CA GLU A 435 -32.51 11.61 12.22
C GLU A 435 -31.76 11.19 10.95
N SER A 436 -31.14 12.12 10.23
CA SER A 436 -30.37 11.81 9.01
C SER A 436 -29.25 10.81 9.27
N GLY A 437 -28.49 10.99 10.36
CA GLY A 437 -27.46 10.05 10.78
C GLY A 437 -28.04 8.67 11.17
N THR A 438 -29.19 8.67 11.84
CA THR A 438 -29.87 7.44 12.28
C THR A 438 -30.41 6.64 11.09
N VAL A 439 -31.06 7.31 10.14
CA VAL A 439 -31.59 6.71 8.91
C VAL A 439 -30.45 6.20 8.02
N LEU A 440 -29.38 6.97 7.87
CA LEU A 440 -28.18 6.52 7.16
C LEU A 440 -27.58 5.27 7.81
N SER A 441 -27.40 5.27 9.13
CA SER A 441 -26.87 4.12 9.87
C SER A 441 -27.76 2.89 9.71
N ARG A 442 -29.08 3.05 9.80
CA ARG A 442 -30.06 1.98 9.55
C ARG A 442 -29.94 1.44 8.13
N PHE A 443 -29.84 2.31 7.13
CA PHE A 443 -29.69 1.91 5.72
C PHE A 443 -28.39 1.16 5.47
N LEU A 444 -27.26 1.64 6.02
CA LEU A 444 -25.97 0.97 5.87
C LEU A 444 -25.90 -0.34 6.63
N SER A 445 -26.65 -0.48 7.72
CA SER A 445 -26.72 -1.73 8.49
C SER A 445 -27.63 -2.79 7.86
N ALA A 446 -28.41 -2.44 6.84
CA ALA A 446 -29.44 -3.28 6.25
C ALA A 446 -28.92 -4.09 5.05
N GLU A 447 -29.46 -5.31 4.90
CA GLU A 447 -29.23 -6.17 3.74
C GLU A 447 -29.85 -5.59 2.46
N ALA A 448 -29.54 -6.16 1.30
CA ALA A 448 -29.99 -5.63 0.00
C ALA A 448 -31.52 -5.50 -0.13
N SER A 449 -32.29 -6.50 0.32
CA SER A 449 -33.76 -6.48 0.30
C SER A 449 -34.33 -5.39 1.21
N ASP A 450 -33.74 -5.23 2.38
CA ASP A 450 -34.19 -4.28 3.39
C ASP A 450 -33.86 -2.85 2.99
N ARG A 451 -32.70 -2.62 2.36
CA ARG A 451 -32.34 -1.33 1.78
C ARG A 451 -33.32 -0.89 0.71
N THR A 452 -33.73 -1.81 -0.16
CA THR A 452 -34.77 -1.54 -1.18
C THR A 452 -36.07 -1.12 -0.51
N SER A 453 -36.46 -1.81 0.57
CA SER A 453 -37.65 -1.48 1.36
C SER A 453 -37.53 -0.14 2.09
N ILE A 454 -36.35 0.20 2.61
CA ILE A 454 -36.06 1.50 3.22
C ILE A 454 -36.22 2.61 2.18
N LEU A 455 -35.58 2.50 1.01
CA LEU A 455 -35.70 3.49 -0.07
C LEU A 455 -37.16 3.70 -0.50
N ALA A 456 -37.92 2.61 -0.63
CA ALA A 456 -39.35 2.67 -0.94
C ALA A 456 -40.15 3.37 0.17
N SER A 457 -39.88 3.06 1.45
CA SER A 457 -40.59 3.66 2.59
C SER A 457 -40.39 5.18 2.69
N PHE A 458 -39.20 5.67 2.33
CA PHE A 458 -38.87 7.10 2.29
C PHE A 458 -39.26 7.76 0.96
N GLN A 459 -39.78 6.99 0.00
CA GLN A 459 -40.12 7.45 -1.36
C GLN A 459 -38.95 8.18 -2.02
N VAL A 460 -37.77 7.55 -2.01
CA VAL A 460 -36.57 8.11 -2.62
C VAL A 460 -36.69 8.04 -4.14
N GLU A 461 -36.98 9.17 -4.76
CA GLU A 461 -37.06 9.31 -6.22
C GLU A 461 -35.73 9.85 -6.76
N GLU A 462 -35.02 9.05 -7.54
CA GLU A 462 -33.70 9.39 -8.11
C GLU A 462 -33.74 10.69 -8.92
N LYS A 463 -34.71 10.81 -9.85
CA LYS A 463 -34.86 12.01 -10.69
C LYS A 463 -35.00 13.28 -9.85
N ARG A 464 -35.86 13.26 -8.83
CA ARG A 464 -36.08 14.39 -7.93
C ARG A 464 -34.83 14.74 -7.12
N CYS A 465 -34.09 13.74 -6.65
CA CYS A 465 -32.84 13.98 -5.93
C CYS A 465 -31.79 14.63 -6.84
N LEU A 466 -31.66 14.15 -8.08
CA LEU A 466 -30.77 14.74 -9.08
C LEU A 466 -31.18 16.17 -9.45
N GLU A 467 -32.48 16.45 -9.60
CA GLU A 467 -32.99 17.81 -9.83
C GLU A 467 -32.62 18.78 -8.70
N LEU A 468 -32.76 18.34 -7.43
CA LEU A 468 -32.37 19.14 -6.26
C LEU A 468 -30.87 19.40 -6.21
N ILE A 469 -30.05 18.39 -6.50
CA ILE A 469 -28.60 18.52 -6.57
C ILE A 469 -28.22 19.48 -7.70
N ALA A 470 -28.80 19.32 -8.88
CA ALA A 470 -28.55 20.19 -10.02
C ALA A 470 -28.99 21.64 -9.75
N ALA A 471 -30.10 21.84 -9.05
CA ALA A 471 -30.55 23.18 -8.63
C ALA A 471 -29.57 23.83 -7.66
N ASN A 472 -29.03 23.06 -6.70
CA ASN A 472 -28.00 23.56 -5.77
C ASN A 472 -26.68 23.89 -6.49
N ILE A 473 -26.24 23.05 -7.43
CA ILE A 473 -25.02 23.37 -8.18
C ILE A 473 -25.23 24.61 -9.06
N ARG A 474 -26.42 24.77 -9.66
CA ARG A 474 -26.77 25.99 -10.43
C ARG A 474 -26.84 27.25 -9.57
N SER A 475 -27.22 27.15 -8.30
CA SER A 475 -27.21 28.32 -7.41
C SER A 475 -25.81 28.79 -7.04
N ASP A 476 -24.83 27.89 -7.13
CA ASP A 476 -23.41 28.15 -6.84
C ASP A 476 -22.59 28.31 -8.14
N ASP A 477 -23.19 28.93 -9.17
CA ASP A 477 -22.60 29.23 -10.49
C ASP A 477 -22.02 28.00 -11.22
N GLY A 478 -22.55 26.80 -10.95
CA GLY A 478 -22.08 25.56 -11.55
C GLY A 478 -20.85 24.95 -10.86
N VAL A 479 -20.37 25.55 -9.76
CA VAL A 479 -19.17 25.10 -9.06
C VAL A 479 -19.53 24.08 -7.98
N ILE A 480 -18.83 22.93 -7.99
CA ILE A 480 -18.98 21.89 -6.97
C ILE A 480 -17.97 22.16 -5.85
N ASN A 481 -18.45 22.69 -4.74
CA ASN A 481 -17.64 22.96 -3.56
C ASN A 481 -18.07 22.09 -2.38
N TYR A 482 -17.08 21.72 -1.56
CA TYR A 482 -17.29 21.04 -0.30
C TYR A 482 -16.65 21.82 0.85
N PRO A 483 -17.35 22.05 1.96
CA PRO A 483 -18.72 21.61 2.25
C PRO A 483 -19.80 22.29 1.38
N SER A 484 -20.80 21.52 0.95
CA SER A 484 -21.91 21.97 0.09
C SER A 484 -23.05 22.57 0.92
N THR A 485 -23.75 23.55 0.33
CA THR A 485 -24.97 24.18 0.85
C THR A 485 -26.22 23.33 0.67
N LEU A 486 -26.13 22.19 -0.04
CA LEU A 486 -27.24 21.27 -0.28
C LEU A 486 -27.91 20.86 1.04
N GLY A 487 -29.22 21.08 1.11
CA GLY A 487 -30.02 20.76 2.29
C GLY A 487 -30.37 21.96 3.17
N GLN A 488 -29.73 23.12 3.00
CA GLN A 488 -29.94 24.30 3.87
C GLN A 488 -31.41 24.75 3.94
N ASN A 489 -32.13 24.69 2.81
CA ASN A 489 -33.55 25.09 2.72
C ASN A 489 -34.51 23.90 2.55
N CYS A 490 -34.04 22.67 2.78
CA CYS A 490 -34.86 21.47 2.65
C CYS A 490 -35.61 21.16 3.94
N ASN A 491 -36.84 20.67 3.85
CA ASN A 491 -37.51 20.07 5.00
C ASN A 491 -36.85 18.73 5.39
N THR A 492 -37.13 18.25 6.60
CA THR A 492 -36.55 17.01 7.14
C THR A 492 -36.72 15.82 6.19
N ARG A 493 -37.93 15.63 5.63
CA ARG A 493 -38.21 14.51 4.72
C ARG A 493 -37.30 14.53 3.48
N THR A 494 -37.13 15.69 2.85
CA THR A 494 -36.24 15.85 1.69
C THR A 494 -34.77 15.63 2.07
N LYS A 495 -34.34 16.09 3.26
CA LYS A 495 -32.98 15.80 3.77
C LYS A 495 -32.75 14.28 3.88
N LEU A 496 -33.70 13.53 4.46
CA LEU A 496 -33.60 12.07 4.59
C LEU A 496 -33.54 11.35 3.22
N GLN A 497 -34.35 11.79 2.26
CA GLN A 497 -34.32 11.26 0.89
C GLN A 497 -32.97 11.48 0.20
N LEU A 498 -32.42 12.70 0.31
CA LEU A 498 -31.12 13.04 -0.27
C LEU A 498 -29.98 12.24 0.37
N VAL A 499 -30.00 12.04 1.70
CA VAL A 499 -28.97 11.26 2.41
C VAL A 499 -28.96 9.80 1.93
N LEU A 500 -30.13 9.18 1.80
CA LEU A 500 -30.26 7.82 1.30
C LEU A 500 -29.82 7.71 -0.17
N PHE A 501 -30.22 8.66 -1.01
CA PHE A 501 -29.80 8.72 -2.41
C PHE A 501 -28.28 8.87 -2.54
N LEU A 502 -27.67 9.81 -1.81
CA LEU A 502 -26.22 10.01 -1.85
C LEU A 502 -25.46 8.75 -1.39
N ALA A 503 -25.98 8.01 -0.41
CA ALA A 503 -25.39 6.75 0.00
C ALA A 503 -25.31 5.73 -1.14
N THR A 504 -26.33 5.64 -2.02
CA THR A 504 -26.32 4.74 -3.18
C THR A 504 -25.39 5.21 -4.31
N MET A 505 -25.12 6.52 -4.38
CA MET A 505 -24.20 7.10 -5.37
C MET A 505 -22.72 6.88 -4.99
N TYR A 506 -22.38 7.03 -3.71
CA TYR A 506 -21.00 6.94 -3.24
C TYR A 506 -20.55 5.53 -2.89
N MET A 507 -21.45 4.62 -2.52
CA MET A 507 -21.10 3.27 -2.09
C MET A 507 -21.83 2.18 -2.88
N LYS A 508 -21.08 1.21 -3.38
CA LYS A 508 -21.57 -0.02 -3.98
C LYS A 508 -21.19 -1.21 -3.12
N ASP A 509 -22.01 -2.25 -3.17
CA ASP A 509 -21.75 -3.49 -2.44
C ASP A 509 -21.28 -4.60 -3.38
N GLN A 510 -20.40 -5.44 -2.85
CA GLN A 510 -20.08 -6.75 -3.38
C GLN A 510 -20.37 -7.78 -2.29
N SER A 511 -21.22 -8.76 -2.59
CA SER A 511 -21.43 -9.92 -1.71
C SER A 511 -20.27 -10.90 -1.84
N SER A 512 -19.29 -10.72 -0.97
CA SER A 512 -18.13 -11.59 -0.83
C SER A 512 -17.37 -11.27 0.45
N SER A 513 -16.48 -12.19 0.85
CA SER A 513 -15.50 -11.96 1.92
C SER A 513 -14.40 -10.96 1.50
N HIS A 514 -13.55 -10.58 2.46
CA HIS A 514 -12.58 -9.49 2.32
C HIS A 514 -11.58 -9.69 1.16
N CYS A 515 -11.02 -10.89 1.05
CA CYS A 515 -9.94 -11.20 0.11
C CYS A 515 -10.39 -11.62 -1.30
N ILE A 516 -11.71 -11.65 -1.56
CA ILE A 516 -12.21 -11.94 -2.90
C ILE A 516 -11.94 -10.73 -3.81
N PRO A 517 -11.35 -10.93 -5.00
CA PRO A 517 -11.09 -9.84 -5.94
C PRO A 517 -12.35 -9.04 -6.27
N LEU A 518 -12.17 -7.76 -6.54
CA LEU A 518 -13.26 -6.89 -6.97
C LEU A 518 -13.79 -7.34 -8.33
N SER A 519 -15.12 -7.46 -8.43
CA SER A 519 -15.79 -7.69 -9.70
C SER A 519 -15.44 -6.59 -10.70
N VAL A 520 -15.07 -6.99 -11.91
CA VAL A 520 -14.65 -6.08 -12.99
C VAL A 520 -15.74 -5.06 -13.32
N ASP A 521 -17.02 -5.39 -13.13
CA ASP A 521 -18.13 -4.47 -13.39
C ASP A 521 -18.28 -3.37 -12.32
N LEU A 522 -17.83 -3.64 -11.10
CA LEU A 522 -17.83 -2.66 -10.02
C LEU A 522 -16.64 -1.70 -10.10
N PHE A 523 -15.62 -2.00 -10.90
CA PHE A 523 -14.49 -1.10 -11.08
C PHE A 523 -14.78 -0.01 -12.13
N HIS A 524 -15.11 1.19 -11.64
CA HIS A 524 -15.34 2.38 -12.45
C HIS A 524 -15.01 3.67 -11.66
N PRO A 525 -14.86 4.84 -12.32
CA PRO A 525 -14.76 6.12 -11.63
C PRO A 525 -15.95 6.39 -10.71
N GLY A 526 -15.73 7.11 -9.61
CA GLY A 526 -16.77 7.53 -8.68
C GLY A 526 -17.79 8.46 -9.31
N TRP A 527 -18.92 8.63 -8.62
CA TRP A 527 -19.97 9.53 -9.08
C TRP A 527 -19.48 10.98 -9.12
N ASP A 528 -19.79 11.65 -10.23
CA ASP A 528 -19.56 13.08 -10.43
C ASP A 528 -20.89 13.83 -10.27
N PRO A 529 -21.04 14.70 -9.24
CA PRO A 529 -22.24 15.51 -9.07
C PRO A 529 -22.58 16.40 -10.27
N ALA A 530 -21.60 16.76 -11.11
CA ALA A 530 -21.86 17.54 -12.32
C ALA A 530 -22.78 16.80 -13.31
N SER A 531 -22.79 15.47 -13.26
CA SER A 531 -23.70 14.63 -14.07
C SER A 531 -25.18 14.93 -13.81
N ALA A 532 -25.53 15.43 -12.62
CA ALA A 532 -26.91 15.81 -12.29
C ALA A 532 -27.41 16.99 -13.14
N ILE A 533 -26.52 17.86 -13.63
CA ILE A 533 -26.88 18.98 -14.51
C ILE A 533 -27.21 18.50 -15.93
N ALA A 534 -26.61 17.38 -16.35
CA ALA A 534 -26.80 16.81 -17.68
C ALA A 534 -28.12 16.03 -17.84
N VAL A 535 -28.79 15.71 -16.73
CA VAL A 535 -30.10 15.04 -16.72
C VAL A 535 -31.15 16.05 -17.17
N LYS A 536 -31.65 15.90 -18.40
CA LYS A 536 -32.75 16.70 -18.96
C LYS A 536 -34.12 16.13 -18.59
#